data_AF-A0A5N6KDT9-F1
#
_entry.id   AF-A0A5N6KDT9-F1
#
_cell.length_a   1.000
_cell.length_b   1.000
_cell.length_c   1.000
_cell.angle_alpha   90.00
_cell.angle_beta   90.00
_cell.angle_gamma   90.00
#
_symmetry.space_group_name_H-M   'P 1'
#
loop_
_entity.id
_entity.type
_entity.pdbx_description
1 polymer ?
#
loop_
_entity_poly.entity_id
_entity_poly.type
_entity_poly.pdbx_seq_one_letter_code
_entity_poly.pdbx_strand_id
1 'polypeptide(L)'
;MEFLKNYQTLHGKSNQGWEVGICNKHGITASDVTQLSISVGRCREQAQKALGRRLIDSASAMGDPAATLEVVSDAFRNNQLHSARSKPFLERLGLLAKKEKNLQAMGLLGQILYSQGKIKEATDWLQRAVGGSELPTFLGAAEALVVLGLILEKTDKEGAKNAFSKAALDLDYPSAYFYLSKHVSPGEEDNRMVYLLKAAGAGIPEACHNLGAIELSKKGDQTDKKPSDRSYGYAKEWFQVAAEGGFGLSMLNLASICKSQGQTEEGLKWLERAEALPEVRDEAIKLRSSFVTE
;
A
#
# COMPACT_ATOMS: atom_id res chain seq x y z
N MET A 1 -1.76 7.57 -35.96
CA MET A 1 -0.98 8.84 -36.01
C MET A 1 -1.84 10.05 -36.38
N GLU A 2 -2.78 9.93 -37.31
CA GLU A 2 -3.63 11.07 -37.73
C GLU A 2 -4.54 11.60 -36.62
N PHE A 3 -5.14 10.71 -35.81
CA PHE A 3 -5.91 11.08 -34.62
C PHE A 3 -5.13 12.03 -33.69
N LEU A 4 -3.90 11.68 -33.31
CA LEU A 4 -3.09 12.49 -32.38
C LEU A 4 -2.76 13.88 -32.95
N LYS A 5 -2.47 13.99 -34.26
CA LYS A 5 -2.24 15.27 -34.93
C LYS A 5 -3.49 16.16 -34.87
N ASN A 6 -4.65 15.59 -35.19
CA ASN A 6 -5.92 16.30 -35.14
C ASN A 6 -6.28 16.69 -33.69
N TYR A 7 -6.04 15.80 -32.73
CA TYR A 7 -6.29 16.03 -31.31
C TYR A 7 -5.48 17.23 -30.79
N GLN A 8 -4.17 17.27 -31.09
CA GLN A 8 -3.30 18.38 -30.69
C GLN A 8 -3.71 19.72 -31.32
N THR A 9 -4.31 19.68 -32.51
CA THR A 9 -4.77 20.89 -33.21
C THR A 9 -6.04 21.47 -32.56
N LEU A 10 -6.96 20.60 -32.11
CA LEU A 10 -8.23 20.99 -31.50
C LEU A 10 -8.13 21.32 -30.02
N HIS A 11 -7.19 20.69 -29.31
CA HIS A 11 -6.98 20.87 -27.88
C HIS A 11 -6.67 22.33 -27.53
N GLY A 12 -7.54 22.96 -26.74
CA GLY A 12 -7.41 24.36 -26.29
C GLY A 12 -7.98 25.42 -27.26
N LYS A 13 -8.55 25.00 -28.39
CA LYS A 13 -9.19 25.89 -29.39
C LYS A 13 -10.67 25.61 -29.61
N SER A 14 -11.21 24.57 -28.97
CA SER A 14 -12.54 24.03 -29.29
C SER A 14 -13.49 24.16 -28.10
N ASN A 15 -14.79 24.32 -28.41
CA ASN A 15 -15.86 24.32 -27.42
C ASN A 15 -16.02 22.96 -26.74
N GLN A 16 -16.74 22.93 -25.61
CA GLN A 16 -17.01 21.70 -24.83
C GLN A 16 -17.59 20.58 -25.73
N GLY A 17 -17.07 19.35 -25.60
CA GLY A 17 -17.57 18.17 -26.31
C GLY A 17 -16.88 17.83 -27.63
N TRP A 18 -15.85 18.58 -28.03
CA TRP A 18 -15.04 18.28 -29.22
C TRP A 18 -14.33 16.92 -29.13
N GLU A 19 -14.04 16.44 -27.92
CA GLU A 19 -13.40 15.16 -27.66
C GLU A 19 -14.22 13.99 -28.23
N VAL A 20 -15.54 14.01 -28.04
CA VAL A 20 -16.45 13.00 -28.60
C VAL A 20 -16.48 13.10 -30.13
N GLY A 21 -16.50 14.32 -30.67
CA GLY A 21 -16.51 14.55 -32.11
C GLY A 21 -15.27 14.03 -32.83
N ILE A 22 -14.07 14.26 -32.28
CA ILE A 22 -12.84 13.74 -32.88
C ILE A 22 -12.74 12.21 -32.74
N CYS A 23 -13.19 11.64 -31.62
CA CYS A 23 -13.24 10.20 -31.42
C CYS A 23 -14.14 9.53 -32.49
N ASN A 24 -15.35 10.06 -32.68
CA ASN A 24 -16.29 9.59 -33.70
C ASN A 24 -15.72 9.69 -35.12
N LYS A 25 -15.03 10.79 -35.44
CA LYS A 25 -14.41 10.99 -36.77
C LYS A 25 -13.34 9.93 -37.09
N HIS A 26 -12.63 9.45 -36.08
CA HIS A 26 -11.54 8.48 -36.23
C HIS A 26 -11.96 7.04 -35.88
N GLY A 27 -13.23 6.81 -35.52
CA GLY A 27 -13.72 5.49 -35.12
C GLY A 27 -13.06 4.95 -33.84
N ILE A 28 -12.67 5.84 -32.92
CA ILE A 28 -11.96 5.54 -31.68
C ILE A 28 -12.90 5.81 -30.49
N THR A 29 -12.82 5.01 -29.44
CA THR A 29 -13.62 5.16 -28.22
C THR A 29 -12.86 5.91 -27.12
N ALA A 30 -13.57 6.32 -26.05
CA ALA A 30 -12.92 6.91 -24.88
C ALA A 30 -11.93 5.92 -24.21
N SER A 31 -12.23 4.62 -24.23
CA SER A 31 -11.34 3.57 -23.72
C SER A 31 -10.05 3.45 -24.56
N ASP A 32 -10.14 3.56 -25.88
CA ASP A 32 -8.96 3.60 -26.75
C ASP A 32 -8.07 4.82 -26.44
N VAL A 33 -8.69 5.97 -26.16
CA VAL A 33 -7.96 7.19 -25.73
C VAL A 33 -7.26 6.97 -24.38
N THR A 34 -7.89 6.23 -23.44
CA THR A 34 -7.25 5.80 -22.18
C THR A 34 -6.03 4.93 -22.43
N GLN A 35 -6.13 3.92 -23.29
CA GLN A 35 -5.00 3.04 -23.61
C GLN A 35 -3.85 3.79 -24.32
N LEU A 36 -4.20 4.70 -25.24
CA LEU A 36 -3.24 5.59 -25.88
C LEU A 36 -2.54 6.49 -24.87
N SER A 37 -3.30 7.06 -23.93
CA SER A 37 -2.76 7.88 -22.86
C SER A 37 -1.74 7.13 -22.01
N ILE A 38 -2.08 5.93 -21.53
CA ILE A 38 -1.19 5.09 -20.72
C ILE A 38 0.09 4.77 -21.49
N SER A 39 -0.03 4.42 -22.77
CA SER A 39 1.11 4.11 -23.63
C SER A 39 2.03 5.31 -23.84
N VAL A 40 1.47 6.48 -24.16
CA VAL A 40 2.21 7.73 -24.38
C VAL A 40 2.79 8.28 -23.09
N GLY A 41 2.11 8.10 -21.96
CA GLY A 41 2.56 8.53 -20.63
C GLY A 41 3.80 7.78 -20.13
N ARG A 42 4.04 6.57 -20.63
CA ARG A 42 5.25 5.77 -20.32
C ARG A 42 6.48 6.19 -21.14
N CYS A 43 6.33 7.07 -22.12
CA CYS A 43 7.46 7.55 -22.90
C CYS A 43 8.39 8.46 -22.09
N ARG A 44 9.66 8.57 -22.52
CA ARG A 44 10.69 9.35 -21.80
C ARG A 44 10.51 10.86 -21.98
N GLU A 45 10.06 11.31 -23.15
CA GLU A 45 9.95 12.72 -23.49
C GLU A 45 8.86 13.44 -22.70
N GLN A 46 9.19 14.60 -22.14
CA GLN A 46 8.25 15.38 -21.33
C GLN A 46 7.02 15.85 -22.14
N ALA A 47 7.20 16.14 -23.43
CA ALA A 47 6.12 16.49 -24.34
C ALA A 47 5.12 15.33 -24.52
N GLN A 48 5.63 14.09 -24.60
CA GLN A 48 4.78 12.89 -24.69
C GLN A 48 4.05 12.67 -23.38
N LYS A 49 4.71 12.77 -22.22
CA LYS A 49 4.04 12.70 -20.91
C LYS A 49 2.93 13.74 -20.75
N ALA A 50 3.17 14.97 -21.23
CA ALA A 50 2.17 16.03 -21.21
C ALA A 50 0.97 15.70 -22.13
N LEU A 51 1.22 15.09 -23.30
CA LEU A 51 0.16 14.62 -24.19
C LEU A 51 -0.66 13.50 -23.55
N GLY A 52 -0.01 12.51 -22.93
CA GLY A 52 -0.68 11.44 -22.18
C GLY A 52 -1.63 12.02 -21.11
N ARG A 53 -1.14 12.97 -20.30
CA ARG A 53 -1.99 13.65 -19.31
C ARG A 53 -3.22 14.34 -19.92
N ARG A 54 -3.09 14.98 -21.09
CA ARG A 54 -4.26 15.60 -21.76
C ARG A 54 -5.24 14.54 -22.25
N LEU A 55 -4.73 13.45 -22.83
CA LEU A 55 -5.55 12.34 -23.31
C LEU A 55 -6.35 11.67 -22.18
N ILE A 56 -5.75 11.44 -21.01
CA ILE A 56 -6.48 10.86 -19.87
C ILE A 56 -7.55 11.82 -19.34
N ASP A 57 -7.27 13.13 -19.32
CA ASP A 57 -8.23 14.15 -18.91
C ASP A 57 -9.43 14.16 -19.87
N SER A 58 -9.19 14.10 -21.19
CA SER A 58 -10.25 13.98 -22.21
C SER A 58 -11.03 12.67 -22.10
N ALA A 59 -10.36 11.53 -21.89
CA ALA A 59 -11.04 10.24 -21.76
C ALA A 59 -11.95 10.20 -20.53
N SER A 60 -11.48 10.70 -19.38
CA SER A 60 -12.31 10.85 -18.19
C SER A 60 -13.46 11.82 -18.42
N ALA A 61 -13.23 12.95 -19.11
CA ALA A 61 -14.30 13.91 -19.45
C ALA A 61 -15.40 13.27 -20.34
N MET A 62 -15.02 12.40 -21.27
CA MET A 62 -15.95 11.61 -22.10
C MET A 62 -16.69 10.51 -21.32
N GLY A 63 -16.29 10.23 -20.07
CA GLY A 63 -16.97 9.26 -19.21
C GLY A 63 -16.34 7.89 -19.14
N ASP A 64 -15.10 7.73 -19.61
CA ASP A 64 -14.38 6.47 -19.43
C ASP A 64 -14.08 6.23 -17.93
N PRO A 65 -14.58 5.13 -17.32
CA PRO A 65 -14.33 4.83 -15.92
C PRO A 65 -12.86 4.55 -15.65
N ALA A 66 -12.16 3.85 -16.57
CA ALA A 66 -10.76 3.47 -16.40
C ALA A 66 -9.85 4.70 -16.33
N ALA A 67 -10.08 5.72 -17.17
CA ALA A 67 -9.38 7.00 -17.09
C ALA A 67 -9.54 7.68 -15.73
N THR A 68 -10.75 7.70 -15.21
CA THR A 68 -11.05 8.32 -13.92
C THR A 68 -10.35 7.57 -12.78
N LEU A 69 -10.45 6.24 -12.77
CA LEU A 69 -9.85 5.38 -11.77
C LEU A 69 -8.32 5.46 -11.79
N GLU A 70 -7.71 5.50 -12.97
CA GLU A 70 -6.25 5.63 -13.12
C GLU A 70 -5.74 6.95 -12.54
N VAL A 71 -6.36 8.08 -12.90
CA VAL A 71 -5.93 9.40 -12.42
C VAL A 71 -6.12 9.54 -10.91
N VAL A 72 -7.25 9.07 -10.36
CA VAL A 72 -7.49 9.15 -8.92
C VAL A 72 -6.55 8.22 -8.16
N SER A 73 -6.35 6.99 -8.63
CA SER A 73 -5.45 6.02 -7.99
C SER A 73 -4.01 6.53 -7.97
N ASP A 74 -3.53 7.09 -9.09
CA ASP A 74 -2.21 7.71 -9.16
C ASP A 74 -2.09 8.93 -8.23
N ALA A 75 -3.09 9.82 -8.25
CA ALA A 75 -3.11 10.98 -7.35
C ALA A 75 -3.19 10.58 -5.87
N PHE A 76 -3.85 9.47 -5.54
CA PHE A 76 -3.92 8.95 -4.18
C PHE A 76 -2.58 8.38 -3.72
N ARG A 77 -1.95 7.51 -4.52
CA ARG A 77 -0.62 6.93 -4.21
C ARG A 77 0.47 7.98 -4.04
N ASN A 78 0.40 9.06 -4.82
CA ASN A 78 1.40 10.13 -4.79
C ASN A 78 1.04 11.29 -3.84
N ASN A 79 -0.02 11.17 -3.03
CA ASN A 79 -0.49 12.21 -2.12
C ASN A 79 -0.81 13.57 -2.82
N GLN A 80 -1.40 13.51 -4.01
CA GLN A 80 -1.77 14.65 -4.87
C GLN A 80 -3.29 14.85 -5.00
N LEU A 81 -4.09 14.23 -4.13
CA LEU A 81 -5.56 14.36 -4.17
C LEU A 81 -6.06 15.79 -3.95
N HIS A 82 -5.29 16.62 -3.24
CA HIS A 82 -5.66 18.02 -2.97
C HIS A 82 -5.35 18.98 -4.13
N SER A 83 -4.84 18.49 -5.25
CA SER A 83 -4.55 19.34 -6.41
C SER A 83 -5.83 19.80 -7.11
N ALA A 84 -5.80 20.99 -7.72
CA ALA A 84 -6.91 21.50 -8.53
C ALA A 84 -7.25 20.55 -9.71
N ARG A 85 -6.25 19.83 -10.23
CA ARG A 85 -6.44 18.83 -11.29
C ARG A 85 -7.29 17.65 -10.82
N SER A 86 -7.12 17.20 -9.57
CA SER A 86 -7.78 15.99 -9.05
C SER A 86 -9.29 16.16 -8.81
N LYS A 87 -9.75 17.40 -8.59
CA LYS A 87 -11.15 17.70 -8.23
C LYS A 87 -12.20 17.12 -9.19
N PRO A 88 -12.16 17.38 -10.52
CA PRO A 88 -13.15 16.81 -11.45
C PRO A 88 -13.14 15.28 -11.48
N PHE A 89 -11.98 14.64 -11.29
CA PHE A 89 -11.88 13.17 -11.24
C PHE A 89 -12.49 12.60 -9.97
N LEU A 90 -12.33 13.28 -8.83
CA LEU A 90 -12.97 12.87 -7.58
C LEU A 90 -14.50 12.99 -7.64
N GLU A 91 -15.02 14.05 -8.26
CA GLU A 91 -16.46 14.19 -8.52
C GLU A 91 -16.98 13.04 -9.39
N ARG A 92 -16.23 12.69 -10.46
CA ARG A 92 -16.59 11.57 -11.34
C ARG A 92 -16.46 10.22 -10.66
N LEU A 93 -15.45 9.98 -9.83
CA LEU A 93 -15.33 8.80 -9.00
C LEU A 93 -16.56 8.62 -8.12
N GLY A 94 -17.04 9.69 -7.50
CA GLY A 94 -18.26 9.67 -6.70
C GLY A 94 -19.51 9.30 -7.52
N LEU A 95 -19.60 9.75 -8.78
CA LEU A 95 -20.67 9.36 -9.69
C LEU A 95 -20.58 7.89 -10.10
N LEU A 96 -19.39 7.39 -10.44
CA LEU A 96 -19.14 5.98 -10.75
C LEU A 96 -19.54 5.08 -9.58
N ALA A 97 -19.15 5.44 -8.37
CA ALA A 97 -19.49 4.69 -7.16
C ALA A 97 -21.00 4.74 -6.85
N LYS A 98 -21.64 5.91 -6.92
CA LYS A 98 -23.05 6.09 -6.51
C LYS A 98 -24.05 5.64 -7.56
N LYS A 99 -23.89 6.08 -8.81
CA LYS A 99 -24.89 5.91 -9.88
C LYS A 99 -24.66 4.62 -10.65
N GLU A 100 -23.43 4.39 -11.07
CA GLU A 100 -23.08 3.22 -11.91
C GLU A 100 -22.78 1.98 -11.08
N LYS A 101 -22.69 2.13 -9.75
CA LYS A 101 -22.37 1.07 -8.79
C LYS A 101 -21.06 0.35 -9.15
N ASN A 102 -20.08 1.08 -9.69
CA ASN A 102 -18.79 0.54 -10.06
C ASN A 102 -18.00 0.12 -8.80
N LEU A 103 -17.74 -1.18 -8.64
CA LEU A 103 -17.11 -1.73 -7.43
C LEU A 103 -15.69 -1.20 -7.20
N GLN A 104 -14.90 -1.02 -8.27
CA GLN A 104 -13.56 -0.44 -8.17
C GLN A 104 -13.61 1.01 -7.68
N ALA A 105 -14.57 1.80 -8.18
CA ALA A 105 -14.77 3.17 -7.72
C ALA A 105 -15.22 3.23 -6.26
N MET A 106 -16.09 2.31 -5.82
CA MET A 106 -16.48 2.20 -4.40
C MET A 106 -15.27 1.85 -3.52
N GLY A 107 -14.47 0.86 -3.92
CA GLY A 107 -13.28 0.44 -3.18
C GLY A 107 -12.27 1.57 -3.04
N LEU A 108 -11.95 2.25 -4.14
CA LEU A 108 -11.02 3.39 -4.14
C LEU A 108 -11.56 4.58 -3.33
N LEU A 109 -12.85 4.91 -3.46
CA LEU A 109 -13.48 5.95 -2.66
C LEU A 109 -13.42 5.63 -1.15
N GLY A 110 -13.68 4.37 -0.79
CA GLY A 110 -13.58 3.90 0.59
C GLY A 110 -12.17 4.06 1.17
N GLN A 111 -11.13 3.69 0.41
CA GLN A 111 -9.73 3.88 0.81
C GLN A 111 -9.38 5.36 1.01
N ILE A 112 -9.83 6.24 0.11
CA ILE A 112 -9.62 7.69 0.22
C ILE A 112 -10.31 8.24 1.48
N LEU A 113 -11.56 7.86 1.74
CA LEU A 113 -12.30 8.30 2.92
C LEU A 113 -11.64 7.82 4.22
N TYR A 114 -11.09 6.60 4.23
CA TYR A 114 -10.32 6.09 5.36
C TYR A 114 -9.08 6.95 5.64
N SER A 115 -8.32 7.32 4.61
CA SER A 115 -7.15 8.20 4.75
C SER A 115 -7.50 9.60 5.29
N GLN A 116 -8.75 10.04 5.10
CA GLN A 116 -9.28 11.31 5.62
C GLN A 116 -9.86 11.18 7.04
N GLY A 117 -9.79 10.00 7.66
CA GLY A 117 -10.38 9.72 8.97
C GLY A 117 -11.90 9.58 8.96
N LYS A 118 -12.55 9.53 7.79
CA LYS A 118 -14.01 9.38 7.65
C LYS A 118 -14.43 7.91 7.73
N ILE A 119 -14.18 7.31 8.89
CA ILE A 119 -14.26 5.86 9.11
C ILE A 119 -15.63 5.29 8.73
N LYS A 120 -16.74 5.90 9.16
CA LYS A 120 -18.09 5.39 8.88
C LYS A 120 -18.40 5.33 7.39
N GLU A 121 -18.08 6.40 6.67
CA GLU A 121 -18.32 6.49 5.23
C GLU A 121 -17.41 5.53 4.46
N ALA A 122 -16.15 5.41 4.89
CA ALA A 122 -15.21 4.44 4.34
C ALA A 122 -15.75 3.00 4.48
N THR A 123 -16.24 2.62 5.66
CA THR A 123 -16.80 1.29 5.91
C THR A 123 -17.98 0.98 4.97
N ASP A 124 -18.94 1.90 4.81
CA ASP A 124 -20.09 1.69 3.92
C ASP A 124 -19.64 1.40 2.48
N TRP A 125 -18.73 2.23 1.95
CA TRP A 125 -18.24 2.06 0.59
C TRP A 125 -17.43 0.78 0.41
N LEU A 126 -16.56 0.44 1.36
CA LEU A 126 -15.75 -0.77 1.29
C LEU A 126 -16.61 -2.03 1.37
N GLN A 127 -17.58 -2.08 2.31
CA GLN A 127 -18.52 -3.20 2.43
C GLN A 127 -19.33 -3.37 1.14
N ARG A 128 -19.79 -2.28 0.51
CA ARG A 128 -20.51 -2.36 -0.76
C ARG A 128 -19.63 -2.80 -1.93
N ALA A 129 -18.33 -2.45 -1.91
CA ALA A 129 -17.38 -2.85 -2.94
C ALA A 129 -17.10 -4.36 -2.90
N VAL A 130 -16.97 -4.96 -1.71
CA VAL A 130 -16.48 -6.34 -1.51
C VAL A 130 -17.50 -7.31 -0.91
N GLY A 131 -18.71 -6.82 -0.59
CA GLY A 131 -19.76 -7.58 0.11
C GLY A 131 -20.64 -8.44 -0.80
N GLY A 132 -20.26 -8.62 -2.07
CA GLY A 132 -20.90 -9.59 -2.96
C GLY A 132 -20.72 -11.03 -2.46
N SER A 133 -21.56 -11.94 -2.96
CA SER A 133 -21.43 -13.38 -2.68
C SER A 133 -20.19 -14.00 -3.34
N GLU A 134 -19.77 -13.43 -4.47
CA GLU A 134 -18.58 -13.85 -5.22
C GLU A 134 -17.34 -13.09 -4.75
N LEU A 135 -16.17 -13.69 -4.97
CA LEU A 135 -14.89 -13.06 -4.70
C LEU A 135 -14.74 -11.78 -5.56
N PRO A 136 -14.36 -10.63 -4.99
CA PRO A 136 -14.21 -9.40 -5.77
C PRO A 136 -13.02 -9.52 -6.75
N THR A 137 -13.29 -9.32 -8.04
CA THR A 137 -12.31 -9.47 -9.14
C THR A 137 -11.79 -8.16 -9.73
N PHE A 138 -12.18 -7.01 -9.14
CA PHE A 138 -11.75 -5.71 -9.63
C PHE A 138 -10.35 -5.33 -9.13
N LEU A 139 -9.63 -4.49 -9.89
CA LEU A 139 -8.32 -3.98 -9.50
C LEU A 139 -8.42 -3.16 -8.20
N GLY A 140 -7.65 -3.48 -7.17
CA GLY A 140 -7.73 -2.81 -5.87
C GLY A 140 -8.66 -3.50 -4.86
N ALA A 141 -9.22 -4.67 -5.20
CA ALA A 141 -10.11 -5.43 -4.31
C ALA A 141 -9.41 -5.88 -3.02
N ALA A 142 -8.17 -6.36 -3.13
CA ALA A 142 -7.39 -6.79 -1.97
C ALA A 142 -7.06 -5.62 -1.03
N GLU A 143 -6.68 -4.46 -1.58
CA GLU A 143 -6.47 -3.22 -0.83
C GLU A 143 -7.75 -2.79 -0.10
N ALA A 144 -8.90 -2.85 -0.77
CA ALA A 144 -10.18 -2.54 -0.15
C ALA A 144 -10.52 -3.50 1.01
N LEU A 145 -10.28 -4.79 0.84
CA LEU A 145 -10.44 -5.80 1.89
C LEU A 145 -9.49 -5.56 3.07
N VAL A 146 -8.22 -5.23 2.82
CA VAL A 146 -7.25 -4.91 3.87
C VAL A 146 -7.70 -3.70 4.68
N VAL A 147 -8.09 -2.60 4.01
CA VAL A 147 -8.58 -1.40 4.70
C VAL A 147 -9.86 -1.68 5.47
N LEU A 148 -10.78 -2.48 4.91
CA LEU A 148 -11.98 -2.91 5.64
C LEU A 148 -11.62 -3.71 6.88
N GLY A 149 -10.70 -4.68 6.76
CA GLY A 149 -10.22 -5.47 7.89
C GLY A 149 -9.61 -4.61 8.99
N LEU A 150 -8.77 -3.64 8.62
CA LEU A 150 -8.16 -2.67 9.54
C LEU A 150 -9.20 -1.83 10.30
N ILE A 151 -10.27 -1.40 9.63
CA ILE A 151 -11.36 -0.68 10.29
C ILE A 151 -12.09 -1.61 11.27
N LEU A 152 -12.36 -2.85 10.85
CA LEU A 152 -13.11 -3.82 11.63
C LEU A 152 -12.33 -4.36 12.84
N GLU A 153 -10.99 -4.31 12.86
CA GLU A 153 -10.18 -4.85 13.98
C GLU A 153 -10.63 -4.36 15.37
N LYS A 154 -11.16 -3.13 15.44
CA LYS A 154 -11.61 -2.52 16.70
C LYS A 154 -13.04 -2.90 17.10
N THR A 155 -13.88 -3.30 16.15
CA THR A 155 -15.33 -3.44 16.36
C THR A 155 -15.85 -4.85 16.09
N ASP A 156 -15.22 -5.58 15.18
CA ASP A 156 -15.61 -6.91 14.72
C ASP A 156 -14.36 -7.71 14.28
N LYS A 157 -13.79 -8.46 15.24
CA LYS A 157 -12.57 -9.24 15.00
C LYS A 157 -12.77 -10.37 13.99
N GLU A 158 -13.94 -11.01 13.99
CA GLU A 158 -14.26 -12.07 13.04
C GLU A 158 -14.43 -11.50 11.63
N GLY A 159 -15.12 -10.37 11.50
CA GLY A 159 -15.21 -9.64 10.24
C GLY A 159 -13.84 -9.19 9.71
N ALA A 160 -12.96 -8.72 10.60
CA ALA A 160 -11.58 -8.37 10.25
C ALA A 160 -10.79 -9.59 9.74
N LYS A 161 -10.81 -10.70 10.50
CA LYS A 161 -10.18 -11.96 10.11
C LYS A 161 -10.67 -12.46 8.75
N ASN A 162 -11.98 -12.41 8.51
CA ASN A 162 -12.57 -12.80 7.22
C ASN A 162 -12.08 -11.89 6.07
N ALA A 163 -12.06 -10.57 6.27
CA ALA A 163 -11.56 -9.65 5.26
C ALA A 163 -10.07 -9.88 4.93
N PHE A 164 -9.23 -10.06 5.95
CA PHE A 164 -7.82 -10.41 5.75
C PHE A 164 -7.65 -11.78 5.11
N SER A 165 -8.45 -12.77 5.48
CA SER A 165 -8.44 -14.11 4.88
C SER A 165 -8.76 -14.05 3.39
N LYS A 166 -9.79 -13.32 2.98
CA LYS A 166 -10.12 -13.15 1.56
C LYS A 166 -8.99 -12.47 0.79
N ALA A 167 -8.44 -11.39 1.34
CA ALA A 167 -7.33 -10.68 0.69
C ALA A 167 -6.06 -11.53 0.61
N ALA A 168 -5.74 -12.29 1.65
CA ALA A 168 -4.53 -13.09 1.73
C ALA A 168 -4.65 -14.40 0.96
N LEU A 169 -5.68 -15.20 1.23
CA LEU A 169 -5.77 -16.58 0.75
C LEU A 169 -6.42 -16.68 -0.63
N ASP A 170 -7.41 -15.83 -0.91
CA ASP A 170 -8.14 -15.88 -2.18
C ASP A 170 -7.53 -14.96 -3.25
N LEU A 171 -6.95 -13.83 -2.83
CA LEU A 171 -6.33 -12.83 -3.73
C LEU A 171 -4.79 -12.79 -3.66
N ASP A 172 -4.17 -13.63 -2.84
CA ASP A 172 -2.71 -13.73 -2.62
C ASP A 172 -2.02 -12.39 -2.32
N TYR A 173 -2.69 -11.50 -1.58
CA TYR A 173 -2.19 -10.15 -1.32
C TYR A 173 -1.20 -10.13 -0.16
N PRO A 174 0.06 -9.70 -0.35
CA PRO A 174 1.10 -9.91 0.63
C PRO A 174 0.89 -9.25 2.00
N SER A 175 0.41 -8.00 2.04
CA SER A 175 0.19 -7.31 3.32
C SER A 175 -0.96 -7.92 4.12
N ALA A 176 -1.93 -8.55 3.43
CA ALA A 176 -3.03 -9.23 4.08
C ALA A 176 -2.56 -10.45 4.88
N TYR A 177 -1.52 -11.17 4.41
CA TYR A 177 -0.92 -12.26 5.18
C TYR A 177 -0.35 -11.78 6.52
N PHE A 178 0.28 -10.61 6.55
CA PHE A 178 0.77 -10.04 7.81
C PHE A 178 -0.36 -9.77 8.78
N TYR A 179 -1.45 -9.13 8.34
CA TYR A 179 -2.60 -8.90 9.21
C TYR A 179 -3.26 -10.21 9.64
N LEU A 180 -3.47 -11.14 8.72
CA LEU A 180 -4.05 -12.46 9.02
C LEU A 180 -3.21 -13.23 10.05
N SER A 181 -1.88 -13.11 10.02
CA SER A 181 -0.98 -13.75 11.00
C SER A 181 -1.27 -13.34 12.46
N LYS A 182 -1.90 -12.17 12.68
CA LYS A 182 -2.30 -11.68 14.01
C LYS A 182 -3.62 -12.27 14.49
N HIS A 183 -4.40 -12.88 13.59
CA HIS A 183 -5.74 -13.44 13.85
C HIS A 183 -5.76 -14.98 13.76
N VAL A 184 -4.58 -15.61 13.77
CA VAL A 184 -4.42 -17.07 13.83
C VAL A 184 -4.85 -17.58 15.21
N SER A 185 -5.65 -18.64 15.23
CA SER A 185 -6.16 -19.20 16.48
C SER A 185 -5.05 -19.93 17.26
N PRO A 186 -5.12 -19.98 18.61
CA PRO A 186 -4.23 -20.84 19.38
C PRO A 186 -4.31 -22.29 18.90
N GLY A 187 -3.19 -22.86 18.44
CA GLY A 187 -3.11 -24.21 17.86
C GLY A 187 -2.89 -24.26 16.34
N GLU A 188 -2.98 -23.13 15.64
CA GLU A 188 -2.69 -22.99 14.21
C GLU A 188 -1.34 -22.27 13.97
N GLU A 189 -0.38 -22.38 14.91
CA GLU A 189 0.89 -21.63 14.86
C GLU A 189 1.71 -21.89 13.58
N ASP A 190 1.58 -23.07 12.98
CA ASP A 190 2.18 -23.38 11.68
C ASP A 190 1.66 -22.44 10.58
N ASN A 191 0.36 -22.12 10.59
CA ASN A 191 -0.23 -21.16 9.66
C ASN A 191 0.32 -19.75 9.90
N ARG A 192 0.52 -19.35 11.16
CA ARG A 192 1.11 -18.05 11.50
C ARG A 192 2.51 -17.92 10.90
N MET A 193 3.34 -18.96 11.01
CA MET A 193 4.67 -18.98 10.42
C MET A 193 4.61 -18.86 8.89
N VAL A 194 3.75 -19.63 8.23
CA VAL A 194 3.56 -19.57 6.77
C VAL A 194 3.12 -18.18 6.32
N TYR A 195 2.17 -17.56 7.01
CA TYR A 195 1.69 -16.22 6.66
C TYR A 195 2.76 -15.15 6.84
N LEU A 196 3.52 -15.20 7.93
CA LEU A 196 4.64 -14.30 8.14
C LEU A 196 5.72 -14.46 7.07
N LEU A 197 6.06 -15.69 6.68
CA LEU A 197 7.02 -15.94 5.60
C LEU A 197 6.55 -15.41 4.24
N LYS A 198 5.26 -15.56 3.91
CA LYS A 198 4.71 -14.99 2.68
C LYS A 198 4.77 -13.46 2.67
N ALA A 199 4.39 -12.81 3.77
CA ALA A 199 4.48 -11.36 3.89
C ALA A 199 5.93 -10.86 3.87
N ALA A 200 6.84 -11.55 4.57
CA ALA A 200 8.26 -11.24 4.58
C ALA A 200 8.91 -11.39 3.20
N GLY A 201 8.53 -12.44 2.44
CA GLY A 201 8.98 -12.65 1.07
C GLY A 201 8.57 -11.53 0.09
N ALA A 202 7.53 -10.77 0.43
CA ALA A 202 7.12 -9.57 -0.31
C ALA A 202 7.70 -8.26 0.25
N GLY A 203 8.60 -8.35 1.24
CA GLY A 203 9.30 -7.20 1.81
C GLY A 203 8.52 -6.43 2.87
N ILE A 204 7.51 -7.03 3.53
CA ILE A 204 6.79 -6.39 4.65
C ILE A 204 7.67 -6.38 5.92
N PRO A 205 8.19 -5.23 6.38
CA PRO A 205 9.17 -5.18 7.47
C PRO A 205 8.63 -5.70 8.81
N GLU A 206 7.35 -5.47 9.10
CA GLU A 206 6.71 -5.95 10.32
C GLU A 206 6.62 -7.48 10.36
N ALA A 207 6.48 -8.13 9.20
CA ALA A 207 6.49 -9.58 9.12
C ALA A 207 7.89 -10.14 9.40
N CYS A 208 8.93 -9.54 8.82
CA CYS A 208 10.33 -9.85 9.12
C CYS A 208 10.64 -9.66 10.61
N HIS A 209 10.19 -8.56 11.21
CA HIS A 209 10.35 -8.33 12.66
C HIS A 209 9.70 -9.45 13.49
N ASN A 210 8.46 -9.82 13.17
CA ASN A 210 7.75 -10.87 13.88
C ASN A 210 8.45 -12.24 13.75
N LEU A 211 9.02 -12.56 12.58
CA LEU A 211 9.84 -13.75 12.40
C LEU A 211 11.10 -13.71 13.28
N GLY A 212 11.78 -12.56 13.33
CA GLY A 212 12.93 -12.35 14.20
C GLY A 212 12.59 -12.56 15.68
N ALA A 213 11.45 -12.03 16.13
CA ALA A 213 10.96 -12.24 17.49
C ALA A 213 10.65 -13.71 17.80
N ILE A 214 10.05 -14.44 16.84
CA ILE A 214 9.80 -15.87 16.98
C ILE A 214 11.12 -16.66 17.07
N GLU A 215 12.08 -16.41 16.19
CA GLU A 215 13.39 -17.07 16.21
C GLU A 215 14.15 -16.78 17.50
N LEU A 216 14.09 -15.54 18.00
CA LEU A 216 14.71 -15.15 19.26
C LEU A 216 14.07 -15.91 20.43
N SER A 217 12.74 -16.07 20.43
CA SER A 217 12.03 -16.78 21.51
C SER A 217 12.37 -18.28 21.59
N LYS A 218 12.74 -18.93 20.47
CA LYS A 218 13.12 -20.35 20.43
C LYS A 218 14.40 -20.65 21.21
N LYS A 219 15.27 -19.66 21.40
CA LYS A 219 16.55 -19.82 22.10
C LYS A 219 16.39 -19.86 23.64
N GLY A 220 15.26 -19.40 24.18
CA GLY A 220 15.01 -19.33 25.62
C GLY A 220 16.02 -18.45 26.38
N ASP A 221 16.08 -18.59 27.70
CA ASP A 221 17.02 -17.86 28.60
C ASP A 221 18.48 -18.32 28.50
N GLN A 222 18.88 -18.98 27.39
CA GLN A 222 20.28 -19.37 27.15
C GLN A 222 21.11 -18.12 26.83
N THR A 223 21.41 -17.37 27.88
CA THR A 223 22.32 -16.23 27.85
C THR A 223 23.72 -16.78 27.99
N ASP A 224 24.36 -17.01 26.83
CA ASP A 224 25.81 -17.17 26.81
C ASP A 224 26.44 -15.97 27.53
N LYS A 225 27.42 -16.22 28.40
CA LYS A 225 28.18 -15.14 29.07
C LYS A 225 28.81 -14.15 28.07
N LYS A 226 28.98 -14.58 26.81
CA LYS A 226 29.38 -13.76 25.68
C LYS A 226 28.64 -14.26 24.42
N PRO A 227 27.51 -13.66 24.05
CA PRO A 227 26.74 -14.08 22.88
C PRO A 227 27.56 -13.97 21.60
N SER A 228 27.46 -14.97 20.74
CA SER A 228 28.01 -14.97 19.38
C SER A 228 26.87 -14.78 18.37
N ASP A 229 27.16 -14.67 17.07
CA ASP A 229 26.10 -14.61 16.05
C ASP A 229 25.19 -15.86 16.09
N ARG A 230 25.74 -17.04 16.41
CA ARG A 230 24.96 -18.27 16.57
C ARG A 230 23.99 -18.24 17.76
N SER A 231 24.23 -17.35 18.73
CA SER A 231 23.36 -17.20 19.91
C SER A 231 22.00 -16.62 19.53
N TYR A 232 21.91 -15.86 18.43
CA TYR A 232 20.67 -15.24 17.95
C TYR A 232 19.94 -16.06 16.87
N GLY A 233 20.52 -17.17 16.40
CA GLY A 233 19.92 -17.96 15.32
C GLY A 233 19.64 -17.09 14.09
N TYR A 234 18.49 -17.29 13.45
CA TYR A 234 18.04 -16.44 12.33
C TYR A 234 17.42 -15.09 12.76
N ALA A 235 17.36 -14.80 14.06
CA ALA A 235 16.68 -13.59 14.54
C ALA A 235 17.39 -12.31 14.08
N LYS A 236 18.73 -12.29 14.11
CA LYS A 236 19.54 -11.14 13.71
C LYS A 236 19.30 -10.81 12.23
N GLU A 237 19.27 -11.82 11.36
CA GLU A 237 19.01 -11.68 9.93
C GLU A 237 17.61 -11.15 9.66
N TRP A 238 16.59 -11.66 10.35
CA TRP A 238 15.23 -11.15 10.22
C TRP A 238 15.08 -9.71 10.70
N PHE A 239 15.69 -9.37 11.84
CA PHE A 239 15.72 -7.99 12.31
C PHE A 239 16.51 -7.08 11.35
N GLN A 240 17.60 -7.57 10.74
CA GLN A 240 18.36 -6.86 9.73
C GLN A 240 17.47 -6.45 8.55
N VAL A 241 16.77 -7.40 7.95
CA VAL A 241 15.87 -7.13 6.81
C VAL A 241 14.77 -6.12 7.21
N ALA A 242 14.18 -6.29 8.40
CA ALA A 242 13.16 -5.36 8.89
C ALA A 242 13.71 -3.95 9.14
N ALA A 243 14.89 -3.82 9.74
CA ALA A 243 15.53 -2.55 10.05
C ALA A 243 16.01 -1.83 8.77
N GLU A 244 16.52 -2.57 7.79
CA GLU A 244 16.80 -2.06 6.45
C GLU A 244 15.54 -1.54 5.75
N GLY A 245 14.41 -2.24 5.93
CA GLY A 245 13.08 -1.81 5.52
C GLY A 245 12.49 -0.64 6.33
N GLY A 246 13.23 -0.09 7.30
CA GLY A 246 12.82 1.09 8.07
C GLY A 246 12.05 0.78 9.36
N PHE A 247 11.96 -0.48 9.79
CA PHE A 247 11.21 -0.83 11.00
C PHE A 247 12.00 -0.53 12.28
N GLY A 248 11.58 0.52 13.00
CA GLY A 248 12.29 1.06 14.16
C GLY A 248 12.53 0.06 15.30
N LEU A 249 11.54 -0.79 15.63
CA LEU A 249 11.72 -1.79 16.70
C LEU A 249 12.82 -2.82 16.36
N SER A 250 12.99 -3.16 15.09
CA SER A 250 14.09 -4.03 14.67
C SER A 250 15.44 -3.32 14.75
N MET A 251 15.50 -2.00 14.50
CA MET A 251 16.72 -1.22 14.73
C MET A 251 17.13 -1.25 16.21
N LEU A 252 16.17 -1.13 17.14
CA LEU A 252 16.42 -1.25 18.58
C LEU A 252 16.91 -2.66 18.98
N ASN A 253 16.31 -3.70 18.40
CA ASN A 253 16.72 -5.08 18.65
C ASN A 253 18.14 -5.34 18.12
N LEU A 254 18.48 -4.86 16.92
CA LEU A 254 19.84 -4.95 16.38
C LEU A 254 20.83 -4.18 17.23
N ALA A 255 20.49 -2.96 17.68
CA ALA A 255 21.35 -2.21 18.59
C ALA A 255 21.61 -3.01 19.88
N SER A 256 20.58 -3.62 20.46
CA SER A 256 20.73 -4.45 21.67
C SER A 256 21.60 -5.70 21.42
N ILE A 257 21.45 -6.36 20.27
CA ILE A 257 22.28 -7.50 19.84
C ILE A 257 23.74 -7.05 19.62
N CYS A 258 23.95 -5.92 18.95
CA CYS A 258 25.29 -5.38 18.74
C CYS A 258 25.95 -5.04 20.10
N LYS A 259 25.20 -4.47 21.04
CA LYS A 259 25.70 -4.18 22.39
C LYS A 259 26.20 -5.44 23.09
N SER A 260 25.39 -6.49 23.13
CA SER A 260 25.74 -7.74 23.82
C SER A 260 26.94 -8.45 23.18
N GLN A 261 27.18 -8.24 21.89
CA GLN A 261 28.32 -8.77 21.15
C GLN A 261 29.56 -7.84 21.21
N GLY A 262 29.47 -6.68 21.85
CA GLY A 262 30.54 -5.67 21.90
C GLY A 262 30.74 -4.89 20.58
N GLN A 263 29.78 -4.97 19.66
CA GLN A 263 29.77 -4.27 18.37
C GLN A 263 29.21 -2.84 18.51
N THR A 264 29.85 -2.04 19.38
CA THR A 264 29.37 -0.70 19.77
C THR A 264 29.12 0.24 18.61
N GLU A 265 30.04 0.31 17.63
CA GLU A 265 29.91 1.21 16.49
C GLU A 265 28.68 0.88 15.62
N GLU A 266 28.43 -0.41 15.38
CA GLU A 266 27.28 -0.88 14.61
C GLU A 266 25.97 -0.62 15.36
N GLY A 267 25.94 -0.89 16.67
CA GLY A 267 24.78 -0.60 17.51
C GLY A 267 24.41 0.89 17.52
N LEU A 268 25.40 1.78 17.60
CA LEU A 268 25.18 3.23 17.56
C LEU A 268 24.64 3.71 16.20
N LYS A 269 25.06 3.10 15.08
CA LYS A 269 24.49 3.40 13.75
C LYS A 269 23.01 3.05 13.66
N TRP A 270 22.60 1.92 14.24
CA TRP A 270 21.19 1.54 14.32
C TRP A 270 20.38 2.49 15.19
N LEU A 271 20.94 2.92 16.33
CA LEU A 271 20.30 3.87 17.23
C LEU A 271 20.12 5.25 16.59
N GLU A 272 21.12 5.74 15.86
CA GLU A 272 20.99 7.00 15.10
C GLU A 272 19.81 6.96 14.13
N ARG A 273 19.65 5.85 13.40
CA ARG A 273 18.51 5.65 12.49
C ARG A 273 17.18 5.55 13.24
N ALA A 274 17.15 4.85 14.39
CA ALA A 274 15.95 4.73 15.22
C ALA A 274 15.53 6.07 15.84
N GLU A 275 16.47 6.92 16.26
CA GLU A 275 16.18 8.25 16.82
C GLU A 275 15.50 9.19 15.80
N ALA A 276 15.74 8.97 14.50
CA ALA A 276 15.06 9.71 13.44
C ALA A 276 13.57 9.35 13.34
N LEU A 277 13.15 8.20 13.85
CA LEU A 277 11.77 7.70 13.82
C LEU A 277 11.01 8.11 15.09
N PRO A 278 9.95 8.94 15.00
CA PRO A 278 9.21 9.41 16.18
C PRO A 278 8.67 8.29 17.08
N GLU A 279 8.28 7.16 16.51
CA GLU A 279 7.64 6.04 17.20
C GLU A 279 8.57 5.23 18.12
N VAL A 280 9.89 5.33 17.96
CA VAL A 280 10.89 4.60 18.76
C VAL A 280 12.01 5.51 19.28
N ARG A 281 11.86 6.83 19.11
CA ARG A 281 12.92 7.81 19.42
C ARG A 281 13.34 7.76 20.88
N ASP A 282 12.38 7.75 21.79
CA ASP A 282 12.66 7.83 23.22
C ASP A 282 13.34 6.55 23.71
N GLU A 283 12.90 5.39 23.24
CA GLU A 283 13.55 4.10 23.48
C GLU A 283 14.97 4.07 22.91
N ALA A 284 15.18 4.65 21.73
CA ALA A 284 16.50 4.73 21.11
C ALA A 284 17.47 5.61 21.92
N ILE A 285 17.04 6.82 22.33
CA ILE A 285 17.85 7.72 23.18
C ILE A 285 18.20 7.03 24.50
N LYS A 286 17.22 6.36 25.11
CA LYS A 286 17.43 5.61 26.36
C LYS A 286 18.45 4.50 26.16
N LEU A 287 18.32 3.69 25.10
CA LEU A 287 19.26 2.60 24.80
C LEU A 287 20.66 3.14 24.49
N ARG A 288 20.78 4.25 23.74
CA ARG A 288 22.05 4.92 23.45
C ARG A 288 22.81 5.32 24.71
N SER A 289 22.12 5.86 25.72
CA SER A 289 22.78 6.23 26.98
C SER A 289 23.51 5.06 27.65
N SER A 290 23.01 3.84 27.47
CA SER A 290 23.61 2.63 28.04
C SER A 290 24.90 2.17 27.34
N PHE A 291 25.20 2.66 26.13
CA PHE A 291 26.46 2.36 25.42
C PHE A 291 27.63 3.23 25.91
N VAL A 292 27.35 4.32 26.62
CA VAL A 292 28.35 5.29 27.08
C VAL A 292 28.83 4.97 28.50
N THR A 293 28.12 4.09 29.21
CA THR A 293 28.32 3.79 30.64
C THR A 293 29.07 2.49 30.93
N GLU A 294 29.71 1.86 29.94
CA GLU A 294 30.55 0.65 30.07
C GLU A 294 32.01 0.96 29.76
#